data_AF-A0A6N8TMT1-F1
#
_entry.id   AF-A0A6N8TMT1-F1
#
_cell.length_a   1.000
_cell.length_b   1.000
_cell.length_c   1.000
_cell.angle_alpha   90.00
_cell.angle_beta   90.00
_cell.angle_gamma   90.00
#
_symmetry.space_group_name_H-M   'P 1'
#
loop_
_entity.id
_entity.type
_entity.pdbx_description
1 polymer ?
#
loop_
_entity_poly.entity_id
_entity_poly.type
_entity_poly.pdbx_seq_one_letter_code
_entity_poly.pdbx_strand_id
1 'polypeptide(L)'
;MSRQYISSLLRLKFLGLAAATLLTLGSTQGSIADTAEPLFNPPVGSRWIVETKRDTIETRPEGKRASQIATRAELIFEAKTADGFRITYRQLGTTAGGDDPRLPLILSAAQALDNVPVRAITDMSGKPLRVENLDEAKAAIRVMASKITEPYQSKPQIVALLNQIMVGFIQVDAEAAARTYLDDLPQLAIAQNTGMKQGEARYWSDTALNPLGGALKTSSTFTLSEVDTGSGRRVFVTTTTYDPASVKEVIQALSGRAAASAGNVTPDQIESVVRQMAISLERSAVYEVEGGMTRRITDKSVTVARAMGRSLEKTETRTITVSPAP
;
A
#
# COMPACT_ATOMS: atom_id res chain seq x y z
N MET A 1 13.85 17.10 4.90
CA MET A 1 13.21 15.83 4.50
C MET A 1 14.19 14.71 4.71
N SER A 2 13.97 13.94 5.79
CA SER A 2 14.94 13.07 6.45
C SER A 2 15.14 11.77 5.68
N ARG A 3 16.36 11.57 5.18
CA ARG A 3 16.90 10.28 4.77
C ARG A 3 17.14 9.41 6.01
N GLN A 4 16.09 8.74 6.47
CA GLN A 4 16.12 7.59 7.37
C GLN A 4 14.95 6.66 6.99
N TYR A 5 15.02 6.10 5.78
CA TYR A 5 14.49 4.77 5.49
C TYR A 5 15.61 3.83 5.96
N ILE A 6 15.54 3.36 7.21
CA ILE A 6 16.72 2.92 7.95
C ILE A 6 17.20 1.53 7.51
N SER A 7 18.33 1.52 6.82
CA SER A 7 19.54 0.88 7.34
C SER A 7 20.70 1.91 7.27
N SER A 8 21.54 1.96 8.29
CA SER A 8 22.54 3.02 8.52
C SER A 8 23.97 2.60 8.13
N LEU A 9 24.78 3.61 7.71
CA LEU A 9 26.27 3.71 7.59
C LEU A 9 26.89 3.59 6.18
N LEU A 10 27.35 4.72 5.60
CA LEU A 10 28.78 5.11 5.50
C LEU A 10 28.96 6.50 4.85
N ARG A 11 29.96 7.25 5.32
CA ARG A 11 30.41 8.57 4.82
C ARG A 11 31.42 8.42 3.68
N LEU A 12 31.42 9.35 2.71
CA LEU A 12 32.65 9.83 2.06
C LEU A 12 32.49 11.27 1.56
N LYS A 13 33.46 12.13 1.89
CA LYS A 13 33.57 13.55 1.49
C LYS A 13 34.13 13.65 0.08
N PHE A 14 33.69 14.63 -0.72
CA PHE A 14 34.56 15.37 -1.63
C PHE A 14 34.05 16.80 -1.88
N LEU A 15 34.97 17.75 -1.71
CA LEU A 15 34.88 19.16 -2.10
C LEU A 15 35.10 19.26 -3.62
N GLY A 16 34.39 20.17 -4.28
CA GLY A 16 34.63 20.51 -5.69
C GLY A 16 33.96 21.84 -6.05
N LEU A 17 34.76 22.90 -6.00
CA LEU A 17 34.46 24.29 -6.33
C LEU A 17 34.32 24.46 -7.85
N ALA A 18 33.26 25.11 -8.33
CA ALA A 18 33.30 25.81 -9.62
C ALA A 18 32.23 26.92 -9.67
N ALA A 19 32.66 28.08 -10.14
CA ALA A 19 31.99 29.38 -10.12
C ALA A 19 31.43 29.78 -11.50
N ALA A 20 30.51 30.75 -11.46
CA ALA A 20 30.06 31.67 -12.52
C ALA A 20 29.32 31.04 -13.73
N THR A 21 28.25 31.61 -14.29
CA THR A 21 28.10 33.01 -14.74
C THR A 21 26.61 33.35 -14.97
N LEU A 22 26.25 34.62 -14.71
CA LEU A 22 24.98 35.29 -14.99
C LEU A 22 24.60 35.27 -16.49
N LEU A 23 23.32 35.06 -16.77
CA LEU A 23 22.60 35.66 -17.91
C LEU A 23 21.16 35.95 -17.48
N THR A 24 20.86 37.23 -17.28
CA THR A 24 19.53 37.75 -16.90
C THR A 24 18.69 38.00 -18.15
N LEU A 25 17.77 37.08 -18.45
CA LEU A 25 16.62 37.34 -19.31
C LEU A 25 15.38 37.46 -18.43
N GLY A 26 14.88 38.70 -18.32
CA GLY A 26 13.69 39.05 -17.56
C GLY A 26 12.45 38.43 -18.21
N SER A 27 12.07 37.25 -17.71
CA SER A 27 10.68 36.82 -17.75
C SER A 27 10.01 37.43 -16.53
N THR A 28 8.94 38.19 -16.74
CA THR A 28 7.96 38.51 -15.71
C THR A 28 7.28 37.22 -15.31
N GLN A 29 7.97 36.41 -14.51
CA GLN A 29 7.36 35.37 -13.70
C GLN A 29 6.42 36.12 -12.76
N GLY A 30 5.13 36.14 -13.10
CA GLY A 30 4.10 36.41 -12.12
C GLY A 30 4.41 35.48 -10.95
N SER A 31 4.80 36.06 -9.82
CA SER A 31 5.02 35.34 -8.58
C SER A 31 3.70 34.68 -8.22
N ILE A 32 3.48 33.46 -8.68
CA ILE A 32 2.48 32.57 -8.09
C ILE A 32 2.91 32.51 -6.64
N ALA A 33 2.17 33.18 -5.76
CA ALA A 33 2.40 33.13 -4.34
C ALA A 33 2.36 31.65 -3.96
N ASP A 34 3.53 31.07 -3.72
CA ASP A 34 3.74 29.68 -3.36
C ASP A 34 3.06 29.50 -2.01
N THR A 35 1.77 29.18 -2.06
CA THR A 35 0.93 29.11 -0.87
C THR A 35 1.39 27.89 -0.12
N ALA A 36 2.02 28.11 1.04
CA ALA A 36 2.60 27.05 1.84
C ALA A 36 1.61 25.90 2.05
N GLU A 37 2.11 24.65 2.02
CA GLU A 37 1.28 23.48 2.25
C GLU A 37 0.64 23.56 3.64
N PRO A 38 -0.69 23.46 3.75
CA PRO A 38 -1.33 23.36 5.06
C PRO A 38 -0.80 22.11 5.79
N LEU A 39 -0.38 22.28 7.04
CA LEU A 39 0.13 21.17 7.83
C LEU A 39 -0.97 20.17 8.19
N PHE A 40 -0.67 18.88 8.11
CA PHE A 40 -1.52 17.85 8.69
C PHE A 40 -1.60 18.04 10.21
N ASN A 41 -2.76 18.47 10.69
CA ASN A 41 -3.03 18.68 12.10
C ASN A 41 -4.52 18.44 12.41
N PRO A 42 -4.98 17.18 12.31
CA PRO A 42 -6.36 16.84 12.63
C PRO A 42 -6.71 17.25 14.07
N PRO A 43 -7.92 17.78 14.32
CA PRO A 43 -8.34 18.11 15.67
C PRO A 43 -8.41 16.87 16.56
N VAL A 44 -7.96 16.98 17.80
CA VAL A 44 -8.16 15.94 18.82
C VAL A 44 -9.66 15.77 19.07
N GLY A 45 -10.11 14.53 19.15
CA GLY A 45 -11.52 14.14 19.21
C GLY A 45 -12.22 14.08 17.85
N SER A 46 -11.57 14.48 16.75
CA SER A 46 -12.17 14.37 15.42
C SER A 46 -12.35 12.92 15.00
N ARG A 47 -13.47 12.66 14.33
CA ARG A 47 -13.88 11.35 13.80
C ARG A 47 -14.00 11.46 12.30
N TRP A 48 -13.48 10.47 11.60
CA TRP A 48 -13.43 10.40 10.15
C TRP A 48 -13.88 9.03 9.69
N ILE A 49 -14.55 8.98 8.55
CA ILE A 49 -14.86 7.74 7.85
C ILE A 49 -13.84 7.56 6.73
N VAL A 50 -13.18 6.41 6.73
CA VAL A 50 -12.31 5.95 5.65
C VAL A 50 -13.07 4.89 4.87
N GLU A 51 -13.45 5.21 3.63
CA GLU A 51 -14.12 4.29 2.72
C GLU A 51 -13.12 3.84 1.66
N THR A 52 -12.89 2.53 1.59
CA THR A 52 -12.01 1.94 0.59
C THR A 52 -12.83 1.08 -0.35
N LYS A 53 -12.72 1.32 -1.65
CA LYS A 53 -13.35 0.53 -2.70
C LYS A 53 -12.27 -0.01 -3.63
N ARG A 54 -12.23 -1.32 -3.83
CA ARG A 54 -11.31 -2.01 -4.74
C ARG A 54 -12.12 -2.70 -5.82
N ASP A 55 -12.04 -2.20 -7.05
CA ASP A 55 -12.57 -2.82 -8.25
C ASP A 55 -11.44 -3.61 -8.94
N THR A 56 -11.66 -4.88 -9.23
CA THR A 56 -10.72 -5.75 -9.94
C THR A 56 -11.38 -6.32 -11.18
N ILE A 57 -10.70 -6.19 -12.30
CA ILE A 57 -11.03 -6.84 -13.56
C ILE A 57 -9.87 -7.76 -13.92
N GLU A 58 -10.18 -9.04 -14.16
CA GLU A 58 -9.20 -10.02 -14.57
C GLU A 58 -9.63 -10.65 -15.90
N THR A 59 -8.82 -10.46 -16.94
CA THR A 59 -9.00 -11.07 -18.25
C THR A 59 -8.06 -12.25 -18.38
N ARG A 60 -8.64 -13.43 -18.62
CA ARG A 60 -7.93 -14.69 -18.80
C ARG A 60 -8.35 -15.34 -20.13
N PRO A 61 -7.65 -16.39 -20.61
CA PRO A 61 -8.06 -17.09 -21.83
C PRO A 61 -9.47 -17.69 -21.73
N GLU A 62 -9.89 -18.11 -20.53
CA GLU A 62 -11.22 -18.67 -20.26
C GLU A 62 -12.33 -17.61 -20.13
N GLY A 63 -11.99 -16.32 -20.11
CA GLY A 63 -12.96 -15.24 -20.01
C GLY A 63 -12.54 -14.12 -19.05
N LYS A 64 -13.45 -13.17 -18.88
CA LYS A 64 -13.30 -12.02 -17.99
C LYS A 64 -13.99 -12.31 -16.66
N ARG A 65 -13.35 -11.92 -15.56
CA ARG A 65 -13.93 -11.90 -14.21
C ARG A 65 -13.85 -10.49 -13.64
N ALA A 66 -14.82 -10.14 -12.82
CA ALA A 66 -14.88 -8.89 -12.10
C ALA A 66 -15.17 -9.15 -10.62
N SER A 67 -14.48 -8.43 -9.75
CA SER A 67 -14.80 -8.38 -8.34
C SER A 67 -14.70 -6.97 -7.80
N GLN A 68 -15.51 -6.70 -6.80
CA GLN A 68 -15.51 -5.46 -6.05
C GLN A 68 -15.50 -5.81 -4.57
N ILE A 69 -14.61 -5.18 -3.82
CA ILE A 69 -14.59 -5.24 -2.36
C ILE A 69 -14.63 -3.81 -1.86
N ALA A 70 -15.54 -3.50 -0.96
CA ALA A 70 -15.59 -2.21 -0.29
C ALA A 70 -15.54 -2.40 1.23
N THR A 71 -14.75 -1.58 1.90
CA THR A 71 -14.68 -1.49 3.35
C THR A 71 -15.02 -0.08 3.80
N ARG A 72 -15.60 0.01 4.99
CA ARG A 72 -15.84 1.27 5.68
C ARG A 72 -15.20 1.18 7.05
N ALA A 73 -14.36 2.13 7.41
CA ALA A 73 -13.71 2.21 8.71
C ALA A 73 -13.91 3.58 9.34
N GLU A 74 -13.86 3.61 10.67
CA GLU A 74 -13.83 4.83 11.45
C GLU A 74 -12.41 5.07 11.95
N LEU A 75 -11.92 6.29 11.78
CA LEU A 75 -10.65 6.80 12.28
C LEU A 75 -10.91 7.92 13.28
N ILE A 76 -10.40 7.77 14.50
CA ILE A 76 -10.54 8.74 15.59
C ILE A 76 -9.15 9.23 15.99
N PHE A 77 -8.93 10.54 16.02
CA PHE A 77 -7.71 11.15 16.56
C PHE A 77 -7.89 11.44 18.05
N GLU A 78 -7.37 10.57 18.91
CA GLU A 78 -7.67 10.59 20.35
C GLU A 78 -6.84 11.61 21.12
N ALA A 79 -5.57 11.77 20.75
CA ALA A 79 -4.66 12.69 21.42
C ALA A 79 -3.49 13.05 20.52
N LYS A 80 -2.90 14.24 20.75
CA LYS A 80 -1.58 14.59 20.22
C LYS A 80 -0.51 14.06 21.18
N THR A 81 0.54 13.48 20.61
CA THR A 81 1.68 12.90 21.34
C THR A 81 2.96 13.63 20.92
N ALA A 82 4.09 13.31 21.55
CA ALA A 82 5.38 13.86 21.14
C ALA A 82 5.80 13.40 19.74
N ASP A 83 5.43 12.16 19.37
CA ASP A 83 5.82 11.55 18.09
C ASP A 83 4.84 11.89 16.95
N GLY A 84 3.57 12.15 17.29
CA GLY A 84 2.51 12.44 16.33
C GLY A 84 1.13 12.34 16.98
N PHE A 85 0.31 11.37 16.58
CA PHE A 85 -1.07 11.23 17.07
C PHE A 85 -1.34 9.84 17.62
N ARG A 86 -2.10 9.75 18.72
CA ARG A 86 -2.75 8.51 19.13
C ARG A 86 -4.08 8.42 18.38
N ILE A 87 -4.31 7.28 17.74
CA ILE A 87 -5.51 7.03 16.95
C ILE A 87 -6.19 5.72 17.35
N THR A 88 -7.50 5.66 17.12
CA THR A 88 -8.26 4.39 17.01
C THR A 88 -8.76 4.26 15.59
N TYR A 89 -8.45 3.13 14.94
CA TYR A 89 -8.97 2.75 13.63
C TYR A 89 -9.83 1.49 13.80
N ARG A 90 -11.08 1.54 13.35
CA ARG A 90 -12.03 0.43 13.50
C ARG A 90 -12.78 0.23 12.21
N GLN A 91 -12.67 -0.96 11.63
CA GLN A 91 -13.47 -1.35 10.48
C GLN A 91 -14.94 -1.50 10.91
N LEU A 92 -15.86 -0.83 10.24
CA LEU A 92 -17.30 -0.86 10.54
C LEU A 92 -18.04 -1.91 9.69
N GLY A 93 -17.49 -2.26 8.53
CA GLY A 93 -18.07 -3.29 7.69
C GLY A 93 -17.33 -3.52 6.38
N THR A 94 -17.61 -4.67 5.79
CA THR A 94 -17.12 -5.09 4.47
C THR A 94 -18.27 -5.55 3.58
N THR A 95 -18.25 -5.17 2.31
CA THR A 95 -19.13 -5.70 1.27
C THR A 95 -18.30 -6.23 0.10
N ALA A 96 -18.82 -7.23 -0.60
CA ALA A 96 -18.21 -7.76 -1.81
C ALA A 96 -19.27 -8.05 -2.88
N GLY A 97 -18.90 -7.91 -4.15
CA GLY A 97 -19.75 -8.20 -5.30
C GLY A 97 -18.94 -8.58 -6.53
N GLY A 98 -19.59 -9.18 -7.53
CA GLY A 98 -18.94 -9.68 -8.76
C GLY A 98 -19.04 -11.20 -8.91
N ASP A 99 -18.25 -11.75 -9.84
CA ASP A 99 -18.29 -13.16 -10.25
C ASP A 99 -17.03 -13.96 -9.86
N ASP A 100 -16.10 -13.36 -9.10
CA ASP A 100 -14.93 -14.08 -8.59
C ASP A 100 -15.37 -15.12 -7.52
N PRO A 101 -15.14 -16.43 -7.74
CA PRO A 101 -15.59 -17.49 -6.83
C PRO A 101 -14.94 -17.43 -5.45
N ARG A 102 -13.88 -16.62 -5.28
CA ARG A 102 -13.18 -16.44 -3.98
C ARG A 102 -13.87 -15.41 -3.09
N LEU A 103 -14.80 -14.60 -3.61
CA LEU A 103 -15.42 -13.51 -2.84
C LEU A 103 -16.07 -13.95 -1.53
N PRO A 104 -16.83 -15.06 -1.44
CA PRO A 104 -17.42 -15.48 -0.17
C PRO A 104 -16.38 -15.75 0.92
N LEU A 105 -15.25 -16.35 0.53
CA LEU A 105 -14.14 -16.61 1.45
C LEU A 105 -13.48 -15.30 1.90
N ILE A 106 -13.19 -14.39 0.96
CA ILE A 106 -12.59 -13.09 1.25
C ILE A 106 -13.49 -12.26 2.17
N LEU A 107 -14.79 -12.24 1.89
CA LEU A 107 -15.79 -11.52 2.69
C LEU A 107 -15.88 -12.08 4.10
N SER A 108 -15.99 -13.40 4.25
CA SER A 108 -16.03 -14.06 5.57
C SER A 108 -14.77 -13.78 6.39
N ALA A 109 -13.60 -13.78 5.75
CA ALA A 109 -12.33 -13.45 6.38
C ALA A 109 -12.28 -11.97 6.82
N ALA A 110 -12.65 -11.04 5.93
CA ALA A 110 -12.65 -9.61 6.24
C ALA A 110 -13.63 -9.25 7.37
N GLN A 111 -14.80 -9.89 7.39
CA GLN A 111 -15.81 -9.71 8.45
C GLN A 111 -15.31 -10.13 9.85
N ALA A 112 -14.26 -10.95 9.94
CA ALA A 112 -13.64 -11.28 11.22
C ALA A 112 -12.92 -10.09 11.88
N LEU A 113 -12.61 -9.06 11.08
CA LEU A 113 -11.95 -7.83 11.54
C LEU A 113 -12.95 -6.69 11.77
N ASP A 114 -14.22 -6.88 11.39
CA ASP A 114 -15.24 -5.88 11.61
C ASP A 114 -15.42 -5.64 13.13
N ASN A 115 -15.53 -4.36 13.48
CA ASN A 115 -15.65 -3.81 14.82
C ASN A 115 -14.47 -4.07 15.78
N VAL A 116 -13.35 -4.60 15.29
CA VAL A 116 -12.13 -4.73 16.09
C VAL A 116 -11.39 -3.39 16.12
N PRO A 117 -11.23 -2.74 17.29
CA PRO A 117 -10.49 -1.49 17.37
C PRO A 117 -8.99 -1.77 17.30
N VAL A 118 -8.29 -1.05 16.43
CA VAL A 118 -6.82 -1.02 16.40
C VAL A 118 -6.36 0.35 16.89
N ARG A 119 -5.71 0.38 18.05
CA ARG A 119 -5.13 1.59 18.64
C ARG A 119 -3.68 1.72 18.22
N ALA A 120 -3.28 2.87 17.71
CA ALA A 120 -1.93 3.07 17.21
C ALA A 120 -1.40 4.47 17.52
N ILE A 121 -0.07 4.58 17.52
CA ILE A 121 0.63 5.88 17.45
C ILE A 121 1.07 6.10 16.00
N THR A 122 0.86 7.30 15.50
CA THR A 122 1.36 7.76 14.21
C THR A 122 2.47 8.79 14.40
N ASP A 123 3.20 9.09 13.32
CA ASP A 123 4.02 10.29 13.25
C ASP A 123 3.18 11.55 12.94
N MET A 124 3.85 12.69 12.81
CA MET A 124 3.25 13.98 12.47
C MET A 124 2.62 14.06 11.07
N SER A 125 2.84 13.07 10.20
CA SER A 125 2.18 12.92 8.89
C SER A 125 1.07 11.88 8.89
N GLY A 126 0.69 11.37 10.07
CA GLY A 126 -0.35 10.34 10.19
C GLY A 126 0.12 8.93 9.82
N LYS A 127 1.41 8.73 9.53
CA LYS A 127 1.95 7.39 9.23
C LYS A 127 1.99 6.56 10.51
N PRO A 128 1.40 5.35 10.55
CA PRO A 128 1.47 4.48 11.72
C PRO A 128 2.90 4.08 12.08
N LEU A 129 3.24 4.23 13.36
CA LEU A 129 4.53 3.83 13.94
C LEU A 129 4.42 2.51 14.71
N ARG A 130 3.39 2.35 15.55
CA ARG A 130 3.20 1.14 16.36
C ARG A 130 1.75 0.94 16.77
N VAL A 131 1.33 -0.32 16.92
CA VAL A 131 0.04 -0.70 17.51
C VAL A 131 0.18 -0.82 19.03
N GLU A 132 -0.71 -0.16 19.79
CA GLU A 132 -0.70 -0.17 21.26
C GLU A 132 -1.45 -1.38 21.84
N ASN A 133 -2.52 -1.86 21.18
CA ASN A 133 -3.30 -3.02 21.61
C ASN A 133 -3.02 -4.28 20.75
N LEU A 134 -1.73 -4.60 20.55
CA LEU A 134 -1.29 -5.61 19.59
C LEU A 134 -1.92 -7.00 19.84
N ASP A 135 -2.08 -7.43 21.08
CA ASP A 135 -2.61 -8.76 21.40
C ASP A 135 -4.07 -8.92 21.00
N GLU A 136 -4.88 -7.87 21.17
CA GLU A 136 -6.28 -7.83 20.73
C GLU A 136 -6.37 -7.90 19.20
N ALA A 137 -5.57 -7.09 18.50
CA ALA A 137 -5.48 -7.13 17.05
C ALA A 137 -5.05 -8.53 16.53
N LYS A 138 -4.05 -9.15 17.17
CA LYS A 138 -3.60 -10.51 16.84
C LYS A 138 -4.69 -11.56 17.08
N ALA A 139 -5.50 -11.41 18.14
CA ALA A 139 -6.61 -12.32 18.39
C ALA A 139 -7.61 -12.30 17.23
N ALA A 140 -7.98 -11.12 16.73
CA ALA A 140 -8.85 -10.99 15.55
C ALA A 140 -8.24 -11.62 14.29
N ILE A 141 -6.94 -11.42 14.04
CA ILE A 141 -6.24 -12.03 12.91
C ILE A 141 -6.22 -13.57 13.01
N ARG A 142 -6.15 -14.15 14.21
CA ARG A 142 -6.28 -15.61 14.41
C ARG A 142 -7.68 -16.12 14.07
N VAL A 143 -8.73 -15.35 14.41
CA VAL A 143 -10.12 -15.68 14.02
C VAL A 143 -10.25 -15.64 12.50
N MET A 144 -9.71 -14.61 11.85
CA MET A 144 -9.65 -14.52 10.39
C MET A 144 -8.93 -15.72 9.77
N ALA A 145 -7.75 -16.08 10.28
CA ALA A 145 -6.99 -17.24 9.81
C ALA A 145 -7.79 -18.55 9.91
N SER A 146 -8.53 -18.72 11.00
CA SER A 146 -9.39 -19.89 11.22
C SER A 146 -10.50 -19.97 10.17
N LYS A 147 -11.17 -18.85 9.87
CA LYS A 147 -12.20 -18.79 8.81
C LYS A 147 -11.65 -19.06 7.41
N ILE A 148 -10.44 -18.60 7.11
CA ILE A 148 -9.80 -18.85 5.82
C ILE A 148 -9.50 -20.34 5.62
N THR A 149 -9.15 -21.05 6.68
CA THR A 149 -8.75 -22.47 6.64
C THR A 149 -9.92 -23.44 6.76
N GLU A 150 -11.05 -23.01 7.31
CA GLU A 150 -12.25 -23.82 7.54
C GLU A 150 -12.74 -24.60 6.29
N PRO A 151 -12.83 -24.02 5.07
CA PRO A 151 -13.27 -24.77 3.89
C PRO A 151 -12.29 -25.85 3.42
N TYR A 152 -11.06 -25.84 3.95
CA TYR A 152 -9.96 -26.70 3.53
C TYR A 152 -9.59 -27.76 4.58
N GLN A 153 -10.36 -27.92 5.66
CA GLN A 153 -10.05 -28.89 6.73
C GLN A 153 -9.85 -30.33 6.23
N SER A 154 -10.51 -30.71 5.14
CA SER A 154 -10.32 -32.01 4.48
C SER A 154 -9.03 -32.13 3.64
N LYS A 155 -8.25 -31.06 3.53
CA LYS A 155 -7.01 -30.96 2.75
C LYS A 155 -5.87 -30.43 3.64
N PRO A 156 -5.30 -31.26 4.53
CA PRO A 156 -4.30 -30.85 5.52
C PRO A 156 -3.11 -30.08 4.95
N GLN A 157 -2.68 -30.43 3.74
CA GLN A 157 -1.61 -29.75 3.01
C GLN A 157 -1.94 -28.28 2.67
N ILE A 158 -3.19 -27.98 2.34
CA ILE A 158 -3.65 -26.61 2.07
C ILE A 158 -3.75 -25.83 3.38
N VAL A 159 -4.29 -26.45 4.43
CA VAL A 159 -4.37 -25.83 5.77
C VAL A 159 -2.98 -25.50 6.30
N ALA A 160 -2.01 -26.42 6.16
CA ALA A 160 -0.62 -26.18 6.57
C ALA A 160 0.00 -24.99 5.82
N LEU A 161 -0.19 -24.91 4.49
CA LEU A 161 0.28 -23.80 3.67
C LEU A 161 -0.36 -22.46 4.09
N LEU A 162 -1.68 -22.44 4.27
CA LEU A 162 -2.40 -21.24 4.70
C LEU A 162 -1.96 -20.79 6.09
N ASN A 163 -1.80 -21.73 7.03
CA ASN A 163 -1.28 -21.44 8.36
C ASN A 163 0.12 -20.84 8.28
N GLN A 164 1.02 -21.41 7.48
CA GLN A 164 2.37 -20.88 7.28
C GLN A 164 2.35 -19.43 6.77
N ILE A 165 1.45 -19.10 5.84
CA ILE A 165 1.27 -17.72 5.36
C ILE A 165 0.77 -16.83 6.52
N MET A 166 -0.25 -17.28 7.25
CA MET A 166 -0.85 -16.53 8.36
C MET A 166 0.08 -16.32 9.54
N VAL A 167 1.07 -17.20 9.77
CA VAL A 167 2.11 -16.99 10.80
C VAL A 167 2.81 -15.66 10.58
N GLY A 168 3.11 -15.27 9.34
CA GLY A 168 3.76 -14.00 9.02
C GLY A 168 2.91 -12.77 9.38
N PHE A 169 1.58 -12.92 9.49
CA PHE A 169 0.66 -11.87 9.94
C PHE A 169 0.42 -11.88 11.44
N ILE A 170 0.57 -13.04 12.10
CA ILE A 170 0.31 -13.20 13.54
C ILE A 170 1.58 -12.94 14.36
N GLN A 171 2.75 -13.33 13.86
CA GLN A 171 4.04 -13.20 14.54
C GLN A 171 4.77 -11.90 14.15
N VAL A 172 4.02 -10.79 14.09
CA VAL A 172 4.56 -9.44 13.89
C VAL A 172 4.76 -8.73 15.22
N ASP A 173 5.79 -7.88 15.31
CA ASP A 173 5.90 -6.92 16.42
C ASP A 173 4.92 -5.74 16.22
N ALA A 174 4.91 -4.80 17.17
CA ALA A 174 4.00 -3.66 17.15
C ALA A 174 4.20 -2.72 15.95
N GLU A 175 5.43 -2.60 15.44
CA GLU A 175 5.77 -1.71 14.32
C GLU A 175 5.38 -2.35 12.98
N ALA A 176 5.71 -3.63 12.80
CA ALA A 176 5.28 -4.41 11.66
C ALA A 176 3.74 -4.52 11.61
N ALA A 177 3.08 -4.73 12.76
CA ALA A 177 1.62 -4.72 12.84
C ALA A 177 1.01 -3.39 12.40
N ALA A 178 1.61 -2.25 12.76
CA ALA A 178 1.11 -0.94 12.35
C ALA A 178 1.14 -0.76 10.83
N ARG A 179 2.14 -1.33 10.15
CA ARG A 179 2.22 -1.35 8.68
C ARG A 179 1.20 -2.30 8.05
N THR A 180 0.98 -3.46 8.66
CA THR A 180 0.17 -4.53 8.06
C THR A 180 -1.32 -4.39 8.36
N TYR A 181 -1.70 -3.98 9.57
CA TYR A 181 -3.10 -3.94 10.00
C TYR A 181 -3.80 -2.62 9.67
N LEU A 182 -3.04 -1.56 9.40
CA LEU A 182 -3.55 -0.23 9.09
C LEU A 182 -3.22 0.19 7.64
N ASP A 183 -3.33 -0.73 6.68
CA ASP A 183 -2.85 -0.59 5.29
C ASP A 183 -3.26 0.73 4.59
N ASP A 184 -4.45 1.27 4.90
CA ASP A 184 -4.91 2.55 4.35
C ASP A 184 -4.08 3.76 4.84
N LEU A 185 -3.67 3.77 6.11
CA LEU A 185 -3.10 4.95 6.76
C LEU A 185 -1.71 5.33 6.21
N PRO A 186 -0.77 4.40 5.97
CA PRO A 186 0.47 4.73 5.27
C PRO A 186 0.23 5.36 3.90
N GLN A 187 -0.78 4.91 3.14
CA GLN A 187 -1.08 5.50 1.83
C GLN A 187 -1.61 6.92 1.97
N LEU A 188 -2.52 7.15 2.93
CA LEU A 188 -3.02 8.49 3.25
C LEU A 188 -1.90 9.45 3.71
N ALA A 189 -0.88 8.95 4.39
CA ALA A 189 0.23 9.79 4.88
C ALA A 189 1.21 10.26 3.78
N ILE A 190 1.31 9.55 2.63
CA ILE A 190 2.31 9.84 1.58
C ILE A 190 2.28 11.29 1.11
N ALA A 191 1.09 11.83 0.91
CA ALA A 191 0.87 13.17 0.36
C ALA A 191 0.67 14.25 1.43
N GLN A 192 0.96 13.95 2.70
CA GLN A 192 0.81 14.89 3.81
C GLN A 192 2.16 15.46 4.21
N ASN A 193 2.21 16.77 4.47
CA ASN A 193 3.41 17.49 4.90
C ASN A 193 4.60 17.31 3.92
N THR A 194 4.32 17.29 2.62
CA THR A 194 5.33 17.01 1.59
C THR A 194 6.31 18.17 1.40
N GLY A 195 5.89 19.39 1.72
CA GLY A 195 6.63 20.62 1.46
C GLY A 195 6.98 20.82 -0.02
N MET A 196 6.29 20.13 -0.93
CA MET A 196 6.56 20.21 -2.36
C MET A 196 6.00 21.50 -2.96
N LYS A 197 6.72 22.01 -3.96
CA LYS A 197 6.27 23.11 -4.82
C LYS A 197 5.55 22.56 -6.05
N GLN A 198 4.67 23.35 -6.64
CA GLN A 198 3.97 22.95 -7.87
C GLN A 198 4.97 22.61 -8.98
N GLY A 199 4.76 21.46 -9.64
CA GLY A 199 5.66 20.95 -10.68
C GLY A 199 6.93 20.28 -10.16
N GLU A 200 7.20 20.32 -8.84
CA GLU A 200 8.30 19.54 -8.25
C GLU A 200 8.01 18.05 -8.43
N ALA A 201 9.04 17.32 -8.85
CA ALA A 201 9.03 15.86 -8.95
C ALA A 201 10.15 15.28 -8.09
N ARG A 202 9.83 14.23 -7.34
CA ARG A 202 10.76 13.47 -6.51
C ARG A 202 10.82 12.04 -7.02
N TYR A 203 12.04 11.51 -7.03
CA TYR A 203 12.34 10.18 -7.52
C TYR A 203 12.94 9.36 -6.38
N TRP A 204 12.49 8.13 -6.22
CA TRP A 204 13.12 7.18 -5.33
C TRP A 204 13.03 5.77 -5.90
N SER A 205 13.99 4.94 -5.52
CA SER A 205 13.90 3.50 -5.66
C SER A 205 13.70 2.88 -4.29
N ASP A 206 12.97 1.78 -4.25
CA ASP A 206 12.74 1.03 -3.02
C ASP A 206 12.97 -0.46 -3.28
N THR A 207 13.20 -1.20 -2.20
CA THR A 207 13.35 -2.64 -2.20
C THR A 207 12.53 -3.19 -1.04
N ALA A 208 11.35 -3.70 -1.34
CA ALA A 208 10.48 -4.32 -0.36
C ALA A 208 10.81 -5.81 -0.23
N LEU A 209 11.09 -6.26 0.98
CA LEU A 209 11.18 -7.70 1.25
C LEU A 209 9.80 -8.33 1.14
N ASN A 210 9.68 -9.39 0.33
CA ASN A 210 8.44 -10.16 0.27
C ASN A 210 8.46 -11.22 1.39
N PRO A 211 7.41 -11.31 2.23
CA PRO A 211 7.35 -12.32 3.31
C PRO A 211 7.44 -13.76 2.79
N LEU A 212 7.16 -13.96 1.50
CA LEU A 212 7.21 -15.24 0.82
C LEU A 212 8.57 -15.51 0.13
N GLY A 213 9.53 -14.59 0.26
CA GLY A 213 10.90 -14.70 -0.24
C GLY A 213 11.19 -13.77 -1.42
N GLY A 214 12.48 -13.43 -1.59
CA GLY A 214 12.94 -12.46 -2.58
C GLY A 214 12.71 -11.01 -2.15
N ALA A 215 13.22 -10.09 -2.96
CA ALA A 215 13.05 -8.66 -2.75
C ALA A 215 12.45 -8.05 -4.02
N LEU A 216 11.42 -7.24 -3.86
CA LEU A 216 10.75 -6.56 -4.96
C LEU A 216 11.34 -5.16 -5.08
N LYS A 217 11.96 -4.87 -6.22
CA LYS A 217 12.56 -3.56 -6.48
C LYS A 217 11.59 -2.70 -7.27
N THR A 218 11.47 -1.45 -6.87
CA THR A 218 10.59 -0.48 -7.52
C THR A 218 11.32 0.82 -7.79
N SER A 219 10.94 1.52 -8.86
CA SER A 219 11.29 2.92 -9.11
C SER A 219 10.00 3.73 -9.14
N SER A 220 9.98 4.85 -8.42
CA SER A 220 8.80 5.68 -8.28
C SER A 220 9.12 7.14 -8.53
N THR A 221 8.17 7.83 -9.17
CA THR A 221 8.14 9.29 -9.34
C THR A 221 6.91 9.82 -8.64
N PHE A 222 7.08 10.85 -7.80
CA PHE A 222 6.00 11.58 -7.12
C PHE A 222 6.05 13.04 -7.49
N THR A 223 4.96 13.55 -8.04
CA THR A 223 4.88 14.91 -8.58
C THR A 223 3.70 15.64 -7.97
N LEU A 224 3.90 16.90 -7.56
CA LEU A 224 2.80 17.80 -7.24
C LEU A 224 2.28 18.41 -8.55
N SER A 225 1.21 17.83 -9.11
CA SER A 225 0.71 18.19 -10.43
C SER A 225 -0.18 19.42 -10.44
N GLU A 226 -0.98 19.63 -9.39
CA GLU A 226 -1.95 20.72 -9.30
C GLU A 226 -1.95 21.34 -7.91
N VAL A 227 -2.07 22.68 -7.85
CA VAL A 227 -2.32 23.46 -6.64
C VAL A 227 -3.44 24.44 -6.94
N ASP A 228 -4.55 24.33 -6.23
CA ASP A 228 -5.63 25.32 -6.21
C ASP A 228 -5.41 26.25 -5.02
N THR A 229 -5.02 27.49 -5.29
CA THR A 229 -4.74 28.50 -4.27
C THR A 229 -5.98 29.02 -3.57
N GLY A 230 -7.17 28.90 -4.18
CA GLY A 230 -8.43 29.35 -3.60
C GLY A 230 -8.96 28.39 -2.53
N SER A 231 -8.91 27.09 -2.80
CA SER A 231 -9.36 26.05 -1.86
C SER A 231 -8.24 25.48 -0.98
N GLY A 232 -6.98 25.69 -1.37
CA GLY A 232 -5.83 25.00 -0.76
C GLY A 232 -5.71 23.54 -1.17
N ARG A 233 -6.50 23.07 -2.15
CA ARG A 233 -6.47 21.70 -2.67
C ARG A 233 -5.17 21.46 -3.43
N ARG A 234 -4.58 20.29 -3.23
CA ARG A 234 -3.36 19.83 -3.91
C ARG A 234 -3.58 18.45 -4.51
N VAL A 235 -3.07 18.23 -5.72
CA VAL A 235 -3.12 16.93 -6.39
C VAL A 235 -1.71 16.43 -6.61
N PHE A 236 -1.41 15.26 -6.06
CA PHE A 236 -0.14 14.57 -6.28
C PHE A 236 -0.35 13.33 -7.13
N VAL A 237 0.62 13.03 -7.99
CA VAL A 237 0.62 11.84 -8.82
C VAL A 237 1.87 11.03 -8.51
N THR A 238 1.68 9.76 -8.15
CA THR A 238 2.75 8.76 -8.10
C THR A 238 2.65 7.84 -9.29
N THR A 239 3.77 7.58 -9.96
CA THR A 239 3.91 6.45 -10.89
C THR A 239 4.99 5.52 -10.34
N THR A 240 4.71 4.23 -10.28
CA THR A 240 5.65 3.20 -9.81
C THR A 240 5.82 2.12 -10.86
N THR A 241 7.06 1.84 -11.20
CA THR A 241 7.46 0.74 -12.07
C THR A 241 8.21 -0.31 -11.26
N TYR A 242 7.97 -1.57 -11.56
CA TYR A 242 8.59 -2.70 -10.88
C TYR A 242 9.71 -3.25 -11.75
N ASP A 243 10.83 -3.59 -11.14
CA ASP A 243 11.93 -4.26 -11.83
C ASP A 243 11.50 -5.69 -12.21
N PRO A 244 11.41 -6.03 -13.52
CA PRO A 244 10.95 -7.35 -13.95
C PRO A 244 11.79 -8.50 -13.41
N ALA A 245 13.09 -8.30 -13.19
CA ALA A 245 13.96 -9.33 -12.62
C ALA A 245 13.56 -9.64 -11.18
N SER A 246 13.39 -8.61 -10.35
CA SER A 246 12.93 -8.75 -8.97
C SER A 246 11.55 -9.44 -8.85
N VAL A 247 10.62 -9.15 -9.78
CA VAL A 247 9.30 -9.81 -9.82
C VAL A 247 9.46 -11.31 -10.12
N LYS A 248 10.34 -11.68 -11.06
CA LYS A 248 10.61 -13.08 -11.39
C LYS A 248 11.22 -13.83 -10.21
N GLU A 249 12.18 -13.23 -9.50
CA GLU A 249 12.80 -13.82 -8.30
C GLU A 249 11.76 -14.13 -7.22
N VAL A 250 10.84 -13.19 -6.96
CA VAL A 250 9.74 -13.38 -6.00
C VAL A 250 8.84 -14.54 -6.42
N ILE A 251 8.48 -14.64 -7.71
CA ILE A 251 7.61 -15.71 -8.20
C ILE A 251 8.31 -17.07 -8.19
N GLN A 252 9.61 -17.10 -8.45
CA GLN A 252 10.40 -18.33 -8.32
C GLN A 252 10.43 -18.81 -6.87
N ALA A 253 10.66 -17.91 -5.92
CA ALA A 253 10.62 -18.24 -4.49
C ALA A 253 9.25 -18.78 -4.05
N LEU A 254 8.17 -18.13 -4.50
CA LEU A 254 6.79 -18.56 -4.25
C LEU A 254 6.50 -19.95 -4.83
N SER A 255 6.84 -20.14 -6.10
CA SER A 255 6.56 -21.39 -6.81
C SER A 255 7.35 -22.54 -6.21
N GLY A 256 8.61 -22.32 -5.82
CA GLY A 256 9.44 -23.29 -5.11
C GLY A 256 8.81 -23.77 -3.80
N ARG A 257 8.27 -22.84 -2.99
CA ARG A 257 7.57 -23.19 -1.74
C ARG A 257 6.27 -23.94 -2.00
N ALA A 258 5.48 -23.51 -2.98
CA ALA A 258 4.24 -24.19 -3.34
C ALA A 258 4.51 -25.62 -3.86
N ALA A 259 5.51 -25.81 -4.71
CA ALA A 259 5.91 -27.12 -5.21
C ALA A 259 6.39 -28.06 -4.10
N ALA A 260 7.20 -27.57 -3.17
CA ALA A 260 7.64 -28.33 -2.00
C ALA A 260 6.46 -28.85 -1.15
N SER A 261 5.36 -28.07 -1.08
CA SER A 261 4.13 -28.49 -0.39
C SER A 261 3.25 -29.45 -1.19
N ALA A 262 3.34 -29.45 -2.52
CA ALA A 262 2.50 -30.23 -3.43
C ALA A 262 3.11 -31.57 -3.85
N GLY A 263 4.42 -31.77 -3.64
CA GLY A 263 5.14 -33.04 -3.87
C GLY A 263 5.32 -33.48 -5.33
N ASN A 264 4.73 -32.76 -6.30
CA ASN A 264 4.57 -33.23 -7.69
C ASN A 264 5.20 -32.30 -8.75
N VAL A 265 5.95 -31.27 -8.36
CA VAL A 265 6.59 -30.33 -9.31
C VAL A 265 8.09 -30.27 -9.04
N THR A 266 8.90 -30.51 -10.07
CA THR A 266 10.37 -30.44 -9.93
C THR A 266 10.85 -28.99 -9.99
N PRO A 267 11.98 -28.64 -9.34
CA PRO A 267 12.61 -27.33 -9.48
C PRO A 267 12.83 -26.90 -10.94
N ASP A 268 13.22 -27.83 -11.81
CA ASP A 268 13.46 -27.57 -13.23
C ASP A 268 12.18 -27.15 -13.98
N GLN A 269 11.03 -27.74 -13.62
CA GLN A 269 9.74 -27.37 -14.21
C GLN A 269 9.34 -25.94 -13.80
N ILE A 270 9.56 -25.58 -12.53
CA ILE A 270 9.29 -24.22 -12.03
C ILE A 270 10.18 -23.23 -12.74
N GLU A 271 11.48 -23.52 -12.83
CA GLU A 271 12.44 -22.65 -13.48
C GLU A 271 12.10 -22.45 -14.96
N SER A 272 11.73 -23.52 -15.68
CA SER A 272 11.30 -23.43 -17.07
C SER A 272 10.12 -22.48 -17.25
N VAL A 273 9.09 -22.63 -16.40
CA VAL A 273 7.89 -21.77 -16.43
C VAL A 273 8.25 -20.31 -16.10
N VAL A 274 9.03 -20.06 -15.05
CA VAL A 274 9.44 -18.70 -14.66
C VAL A 274 10.31 -18.02 -15.72
N ARG A 275 11.21 -18.76 -16.37
CA ARG A 275 12.04 -18.23 -17.47
C ARG A 275 11.18 -17.75 -18.63
N GLN A 276 10.15 -18.51 -18.99
CA GLN A 276 9.24 -18.21 -20.09
C GLN A 276 8.14 -17.20 -19.72
N MET A 277 8.06 -16.84 -18.45
CA MET A 277 7.09 -15.88 -17.95
C MET A 277 7.54 -14.44 -18.25
N ALA A 278 6.65 -13.64 -18.82
CA ALA A 278 6.80 -12.20 -18.96
C ALA A 278 5.78 -11.52 -18.05
N ILE A 279 6.24 -10.69 -17.11
CA ILE A 279 5.37 -9.92 -16.22
C ILE A 279 5.69 -8.45 -16.36
N SER A 280 4.65 -7.65 -16.57
CA SER A 280 4.67 -6.21 -16.35
C SER A 280 3.73 -5.89 -15.20
N LEU A 281 4.20 -5.02 -14.30
CA LEU A 281 3.40 -4.44 -13.24
C LEU A 281 3.60 -2.92 -13.30
N GLU A 282 2.53 -2.20 -13.51
CA GLU A 282 2.50 -0.75 -13.52
C GLU A 282 1.50 -0.29 -12.47
N ARG A 283 1.86 0.74 -11.70
CA ARG A 283 0.99 1.34 -10.69
C ARG A 283 1.03 2.85 -10.82
N SER A 284 -0.14 3.48 -10.81
CA SER A 284 -0.27 4.94 -10.70
C SER A 284 -1.28 5.29 -9.62
N ALA A 285 -0.98 6.30 -8.82
CA ALA A 285 -1.85 6.76 -7.76
C ALA A 285 -1.99 8.28 -7.78
N VAL A 286 -3.22 8.77 -7.66
CA VAL A 286 -3.57 10.19 -7.55
C VAL A 286 -4.02 10.46 -6.12
N TYR A 287 -3.40 11.42 -5.45
CA TYR A 287 -3.70 11.82 -4.08
C TYR A 287 -4.25 13.24 -4.09
N GLU A 288 -5.44 13.42 -3.54
CA GLU A 288 -6.09 14.71 -3.38
C GLU A 288 -6.05 15.11 -1.92
N VAL A 289 -5.41 16.25 -1.65
CA VAL A 289 -5.14 16.75 -0.31
C VAL A 289 -5.86 18.07 -0.12
N GLU A 290 -6.64 18.18 0.96
CA GLU A 290 -7.37 19.39 1.32
C GLU A 290 -7.21 19.65 2.81
N GLY A 291 -6.88 20.89 3.18
CA GLY A 291 -6.64 21.26 4.58
C GLY A 291 -5.51 20.46 5.24
N GLY A 292 -4.52 20.03 4.46
CA GLY A 292 -3.37 19.25 4.94
C GLY A 292 -3.62 17.76 5.15
N MET A 293 -4.83 17.26 4.86
CA MET A 293 -5.19 15.85 4.98
C MET A 293 -5.55 15.29 3.60
N THR A 294 -5.05 14.09 3.29
CA THR A 294 -5.48 13.37 2.08
C THR A 294 -6.95 12.98 2.19
N ARG A 295 -7.77 13.53 1.29
CA ARG A 295 -9.21 13.29 1.20
C ARG A 295 -9.56 12.16 0.27
N ARG A 296 -8.77 11.97 -0.77
CA ARG A 296 -9.02 10.93 -1.75
C ARG A 296 -7.72 10.38 -2.32
N ILE A 297 -7.70 9.07 -2.51
CA ILE A 297 -6.67 8.37 -3.28
C ILE A 297 -7.38 7.59 -4.37
N THR A 298 -6.90 7.69 -5.60
CA THR A 298 -7.26 6.76 -6.68
C THR A 298 -6.00 6.08 -7.17
N ASP A 299 -5.85 4.80 -6.84
CA ASP A 299 -4.72 3.96 -7.17
C ASP A 299 -5.14 2.94 -8.21
N LYS A 300 -4.44 2.90 -9.33
CA LYS A 300 -4.65 1.96 -10.42
C LYS A 300 -3.39 1.14 -10.59
N SER A 301 -3.55 -0.18 -10.56
CA SER A 301 -2.50 -1.11 -10.94
C SER A 301 -2.94 -1.97 -12.12
N VAL A 302 -2.01 -2.21 -13.04
CA VAL A 302 -2.18 -3.09 -14.18
C VAL A 302 -1.08 -4.15 -14.10
N THR A 303 -1.49 -5.41 -13.99
CA THR A 303 -0.61 -6.57 -14.03
C THR A 303 -0.86 -7.31 -15.33
N VAL A 304 0.17 -7.50 -16.14
CA VAL A 304 0.13 -8.36 -17.33
C VAL A 304 1.10 -9.49 -17.11
N ALA A 305 0.61 -10.73 -17.12
CA ALA A 305 1.43 -11.93 -17.01
C ALA A 305 1.21 -12.81 -18.25
N ARG A 306 2.29 -13.21 -18.92
CA ARG A 306 2.25 -14.14 -20.06
C ARG A 306 3.16 -15.32 -19.79
N ALA A 307 2.64 -16.53 -19.94
CA ALA A 307 3.40 -17.76 -19.84
C ALA A 307 2.72 -18.85 -20.67
N MET A 308 3.49 -19.69 -21.36
CA MET A 308 2.95 -20.89 -22.04
C MET A 308 1.78 -20.61 -23.00
N GLY A 309 1.89 -19.54 -23.78
CA GLY A 309 0.85 -19.13 -24.74
C GLY A 309 -0.42 -18.60 -24.09
N ARG A 310 -0.47 -18.47 -22.76
CA ARG A 310 -1.57 -17.89 -21.99
C ARG A 310 -1.19 -16.49 -21.55
N SER A 311 -2.17 -15.58 -21.61
CA SER A 311 -2.06 -14.21 -21.12
C SER A 311 -3.09 -13.98 -20.05
N LEU A 312 -2.68 -13.37 -18.95
CA LEU A 312 -3.51 -12.88 -17.88
C LEU A 312 -3.28 -11.37 -17.79
N GLU A 313 -4.35 -10.61 -17.79
CA GLU A 313 -4.32 -9.18 -17.53
C GLU A 313 -5.25 -8.88 -16.35
N LYS A 314 -4.70 -8.29 -15.30
CA LYS A 314 -5.46 -7.85 -14.13
C LYS A 314 -5.34 -6.34 -14.02
N THR A 315 -6.47 -5.64 -14.06
CA THR A 315 -6.56 -4.24 -13.68
C THR A 315 -7.22 -4.16 -12.31
N GLU A 316 -6.59 -3.48 -11.37
CA GLU A 316 -7.15 -3.18 -10.06
C GLU A 316 -7.19 -1.66 -9.87
N THR A 317 -8.37 -1.13 -9.54
CA THR A 317 -8.57 0.26 -9.15
C THR A 317 -9.00 0.29 -7.69
N ARG A 318 -8.20 0.90 -6.83
CA ARG A 318 -8.51 1.16 -5.42
C ARG A 318 -8.79 2.65 -5.24
N THR A 319 -9.95 2.99 -4.71
CA THR A 319 -10.27 4.34 -4.27
C THR A 319 -10.36 4.34 -2.74
N ILE A 320 -9.67 5.28 -2.09
CA ILE A 320 -9.80 5.54 -0.66
C ILE A 320 -10.36 6.95 -0.51
N THR A 321 -11.42 7.13 0.27
CA THR A 321 -12.03 8.43 0.54
C THR A 321 -12.07 8.66 2.06
N VAL A 322 -11.71 9.87 2.49
CA VAL A 322 -11.73 10.28 3.90
C VAL A 322 -12.67 11.46 4.08
N SER A 323 -13.77 11.23 4.79
CA SER A 323 -14.81 12.23 5.07
C SER A 323 -15.04 12.39 6.58
N PRO A 324 -15.51 13.56 7.06
CA PRO A 324 -15.91 13.69 8.46
C PRO A 324 -16.98 12.66 8.81
N ALA A 325 -16.89 12.06 10.00
CA ALA A 325 -17.99 11.24 10.50
C ALA A 325 -19.18 12.13 10.88
N PRO A 326 -20.43 11.67 10.63
CA PRO A 326 -21.64 12.38 11.04
C PRO A 326 -21.81 12.41 12.56
#